data_AF-A0AAU6UY42-F1
#
_entry.id   AF-A0AAU6UY42-F1
#
_cell.length_a   1.000
_cell.length_b   1.000
_cell.length_c   1.000
_cell.angle_alpha   90.00
_cell.angle_beta   90.00
_cell.angle_gamma   90.00
#
_symmetry.space_group_name_H-M   'P 1'
#
loop_
_entity.id
_entity.type
_entity.pdbx_description
1 polymer ?
#
loop_
_entity_poly.entity_id
_entity_poly.type
_entity_poly.pdbx_seq_one_letter_code
_entity_poly.pdbx_strand_id
1 'polypeptide(L)'
;MENILSNLKLDQYYKVILVVSTAVLLLSLTVPLTVSNSLVIIISIGFLLIGLGEWCNSVPETTITDRYRITVRNRQNTLLGNGLNVLGVVVIAVGFYVG
;
A
#
# COMPACT_ATOMS: atom_id res chain seq x y z
N MET A 1 -2.74 3.93 -29.22
CA MET A 1 -3.36 3.55 -27.93
C MET A 1 -2.48 4.14 -26.85
N GLU A 2 -3.02 5.06 -26.05
CA GLU A 2 -2.25 5.74 -25.01
C GLU A 2 -1.96 4.74 -23.89
N ASN A 3 -0.71 4.67 -23.43
CA ASN A 3 -0.33 3.77 -22.35
C ASN A 3 -0.86 4.34 -21.02
N ILE A 4 -1.94 3.78 -20.50
CA ILE A 4 -2.61 4.22 -19.26
C ILE A 4 -1.67 4.14 -18.05
N LEU A 5 -0.65 3.27 -18.10
CA LEU A 5 0.33 3.10 -17.02
C LEU A 5 1.54 4.03 -17.14
N SER A 6 1.61 4.87 -18.17
CA SER A 6 2.73 5.80 -18.41
C SER A 6 3.01 6.75 -17.24
N ASN A 7 1.97 7.08 -16.45
CA ASN A 7 2.07 7.94 -15.27
C ASN A 7 2.23 7.19 -13.94
N LEU A 8 2.18 5.86 -13.95
CA LEU A 8 2.29 5.06 -12.73
C LEU A 8 3.74 5.04 -12.23
N LYS A 9 4.00 5.76 -11.13
CA LYS A 9 5.33 5.80 -10.49
C LYS A 9 5.41 4.80 -9.33
N LEU A 10 6.05 3.66 -9.58
CA LEU A 10 6.36 2.63 -8.57
C LEU A 10 7.79 2.79 -8.03
N ASP A 11 8.10 3.99 -7.59
CA ASP A 11 9.41 4.41 -7.07
C ASP A 11 9.63 4.05 -5.59
N GLN A 12 8.61 3.50 -4.91
CA GLN A 12 8.64 3.15 -3.50
C GLN A 12 7.94 1.80 -3.26
N TYR A 13 8.45 1.01 -2.33
CA TYR A 13 7.94 -0.35 -2.07
C TYR A 13 6.46 -0.37 -1.67
N TYR A 14 6.01 0.61 -0.86
CA TYR A 14 4.61 0.69 -0.42
C TYR A 14 3.65 1.01 -1.57
N LYS A 15 4.10 1.66 -2.66
CA LYS A 15 3.29 1.84 -3.87
C LYS A 15 3.10 0.54 -4.64
N VAL A 16 4.11 -0.33 -4.63
CA VAL A 16 3.99 -1.68 -5.19
C VAL A 16 2.97 -2.48 -4.39
N ILE A 17 3.04 -2.43 -3.05
CA ILE A 17 2.06 -3.07 -2.18
C ILE A 17 0.64 -2.60 -2.56
N LEU A 18 0.39 -1.29 -2.63
CA LEU A 18 -0.92 -0.73 -2.99
C LEU A 18 -1.44 -1.22 -4.33
N VAL A 19 -0.60 -1.23 -5.37
CA VAL A 19 -1.03 -1.65 -6.71
C VAL A 19 -1.36 -3.15 -6.73
N VAL A 20 -0.50 -3.98 -6.15
CA VAL A 20 -0.71 -5.43 -6.11
C VAL A 20 -1.95 -5.77 -5.28
N SER A 21 -2.08 -5.20 -4.09
CA SER A 21 -3.24 -5.46 -3.22
C SER A 21 -4.54 -4.94 -3.82
N THR A 22 -4.53 -3.81 -4.53
CA THR A 22 -5.72 -3.31 -5.25
C THR A 22 -6.10 -4.27 -6.38
N ALA A 23 -5.15 -4.69 -7.21
CA ALA A 23 -5.42 -5.62 -8.31
C ALA A 23 -5.96 -6.96 -7.79
N VAL A 24 -5.35 -7.53 -6.75
CA VAL A 24 -5.80 -8.79 -6.13
C VAL A 24 -7.18 -8.62 -5.48
N LEU A 25 -7.44 -7.49 -4.82
CA LEU A 25 -8.76 -7.18 -4.27
C LEU A 25 -9.82 -7.16 -5.38
N LEU A 26 -9.57 -6.42 -6.47
CA LEU A 26 -10.51 -6.34 -7.59
C LEU A 26 -10.76 -7.70 -8.23
N LEU A 27 -9.73 -8.52 -8.41
CA LEU A 27 -9.88 -9.89 -8.89
C LEU A 27 -10.76 -10.72 -7.94
N SER A 28 -10.47 -10.69 -6.64
CA SER A 28 -11.24 -11.44 -5.64
C SER A 28 -12.71 -10.98 -5.49
N LEU A 29 -13.03 -9.76 -5.91
CA LEU A 29 -14.40 -9.24 -5.93
C LEU A 29 -15.16 -9.61 -7.22
N THR A 30 -14.46 -9.92 -8.30
CA THR A 30 -15.05 -10.05 -9.65
C THR A 30 -15.06 -11.48 -10.16
N VAL A 31 -14.13 -12.32 -9.72
CA VAL A 31 -14.02 -13.72 -10.18
C VAL A 31 -13.83 -14.69 -9.01
N PRO A 32 -14.39 -15.90 -9.09
CA PRO A 32 -14.11 -16.95 -8.12
C PRO A 32 -12.65 -17.39 -8.23
N LEU A 33 -11.96 -17.46 -7.08
CA LEU A 33 -10.57 -17.89 -6.98
C LEU A 33 -10.48 -19.34 -6.49
N THR A 34 -9.31 -19.95 -6.67
CA THR A 34 -9.01 -21.29 -6.13
C THR A 34 -8.90 -21.31 -4.61
N VAL A 35 -8.59 -20.16 -4.02
CA VAL A 35 -8.57 -19.92 -2.58
C VAL A 35 -9.83 -19.13 -2.21
N SER A 36 -10.29 -19.24 -0.96
CA SER A 36 -11.44 -18.49 -0.46
C SER A 36 -11.37 -17.00 -0.81
N ASN A 37 -12.33 -16.51 -1.61
CA ASN A 37 -12.40 -15.09 -1.98
C ASN A 37 -12.50 -14.20 -0.73
N SER A 38 -13.24 -14.61 0.31
CA SER A 38 -13.36 -13.83 1.54
C SER A 38 -12.01 -13.65 2.24
N LEU A 39 -11.20 -14.72 2.32
CA LEU A 39 -9.84 -14.66 2.84
C LEU A 39 -8.97 -13.70 2.02
N VAL A 40 -8.98 -13.83 0.69
CA VAL A 40 -8.19 -12.99 -0.22
C VAL A 40 -8.60 -11.51 -0.12
N ILE A 41 -9.90 -11.22 -0.01
CA ILE A 41 -10.43 -9.87 0.20
C ILE A 41 -9.88 -9.28 1.49
N ILE A 42 -10.00 -9.99 2.61
CA ILE A 42 -9.56 -9.51 3.93
C ILE A 42 -8.05 -9.25 3.92
N ILE A 43 -7.25 -10.18 3.41
CA ILE A 43 -5.79 -10.02 3.31
C ILE A 43 -5.44 -8.83 2.42
N SER A 44 -6.12 -8.66 1.28
CA SER A 44 -5.88 -7.54 0.36
C SER A 44 -6.20 -6.20 1.00
N ILE A 45 -7.29 -6.09 1.76
CA ILE A 45 -7.64 -4.90 2.55
C ILE A 45 -6.55 -4.60 3.58
N GLY A 46 -6.06 -5.62 4.28
CA GLY A 46 -4.96 -5.47 5.24
C GLY A 46 -3.69 -4.91 4.61
N PHE A 47 -3.28 -5.43 3.45
CA PHE A 47 -2.13 -4.90 2.71
C PHE A 47 -2.37 -3.50 2.13
N LEU A 48 -3.60 -3.16 1.73
CA LEU A 48 -3.94 -1.78 1.33
C LEU A 48 -3.72 -0.81 2.50
N LEU A 49 -4.17 -1.17 3.70
CA LEU A 49 -3.98 -0.35 4.89
C LEU A 49 -2.49 -0.17 5.23
N ILE A 50 -1.69 -1.23 5.14
CA ILE A 50 -0.23 -1.15 5.34
C ILE A 50 0.43 -0.26 4.27
N GLY A 51 0.06 -0.43 2.99
CA GLY A 51 0.59 0.38 1.90
C GLY A 51 0.25 1.87 2.07
N LEU A 52 -0.97 2.18 2.52
CA LEU A 52 -1.39 3.55 2.84
C LEU A 52 -0.66 4.08 4.08
N GLY A 53 -0.50 3.27 5.12
CA GLY A 53 0.21 3.64 6.34
C GLY A 53 1.67 4.00 6.08
N GLU A 54 2.38 3.17 5.30
CA GLU A 54 3.75 3.46 4.88
C GLU A 54 3.85 4.65 3.92
N TRP A 55 2.84 4.90 3.08
CA TRP A 55 2.79 6.15 2.32
C TRP A 55 2.69 7.36 3.24
N CYS A 56 1.76 7.34 4.21
CA CYS A 56 1.58 8.43 5.17
C CYS A 56 2.83 8.65 6.03
N ASN A 57 3.56 7.59 6.32
CA ASN A 57 4.85 7.66 7.00
C ASN A 57 5.98 8.17 6.08
N SER A 58 5.83 8.18 4.76
CA SER A 58 6.90 8.54 3.80
C SER A 58 6.71 9.93 3.18
N VAL A 59 6.72 10.95 4.04
CA VAL A 59 6.57 12.36 3.66
C VAL A 59 7.80 12.84 2.88
N PRO A 60 7.63 13.49 1.71
CA PRO A 60 8.75 14.00 0.93
C PRO A 60 9.36 15.22 1.61
N GLU A 61 10.64 15.13 1.92
CA GLU A 61 11.45 16.24 2.43
C GLU A 61 12.35 16.74 1.30
N THR A 62 12.32 18.04 1.04
CA THR A 62 13.17 18.65 0.02
C THR A 62 14.13 19.63 0.67
N THR A 63 15.43 19.36 0.52
CA THR A 63 16.49 20.28 0.91
C THR A 63 17.00 21.00 -0.32
N ILE A 64 17.00 22.33 -0.28
CA ILE A 64 17.52 23.20 -1.33
C ILE A 64 18.81 23.82 -0.83
N THR A 65 19.87 23.68 -1.62
CA THR A 65 21.17 24.32 -1.42
C THR A 65 21.49 25.16 -2.66
N ASP A 66 22.55 25.97 -2.61
CA ASP A 66 22.97 26.79 -3.76
C ASP A 66 23.31 25.98 -5.02
N ARG A 67 23.57 24.67 -4.89
CA ARG A 67 23.98 23.78 -6.00
C ARG A 67 23.00 22.66 -6.31
N TYR A 68 22.19 22.24 -5.35
CA TYR A 68 21.37 21.04 -5.46
C TYR A 68 19.98 21.22 -4.87
N ARG A 69 19.01 20.58 -5.52
CA ARG A 69 17.68 20.28 -4.98
C ARG A 69 17.60 18.78 -4.75
N ILE A 70 17.56 18.37 -3.49
CA ILE A 70 17.52 16.95 -3.10
C ILE A 70 16.16 16.70 -2.46
N THR A 71 15.40 15.74 -2.98
CA THR A 71 14.15 15.28 -2.39
C THR A 71 14.32 13.85 -1.90
N VAL A 72 14.15 13.63 -0.61
CA VAL A 72 14.17 12.31 0.04
C VAL A 72 12.79 11.98 0.59
N ARG A 73 12.51 10.69 0.75
CA ARG A 73 11.30 10.18 1.41
C ARG A 73 11.72 9.23 2.51
N ASN A 74 12.21 9.81 3.60
CA ASN A 74 12.54 9.03 4.78
C ASN A 74 11.26 8.68 5.53
N ARG A 75 11.25 7.50 6.17
CA ARG A 75 10.12 7.06 6.97
C ARG A 75 10.05 7.88 8.26
N GLN A 76 8.99 8.67 8.38
CA GLN A 76 8.55 9.37 9.59
C GLN A 76 7.48 8.54 10.31
N ASN A 77 7.58 8.41 11.63
CA ASN A 77 6.61 7.68 12.45
C ASN A 77 5.35 8.53 12.72
N THR A 78 4.54 8.80 11.69
CA THR A 78 3.31 9.57 11.87
C THR A 78 2.27 8.77 12.63
N LEU A 79 1.44 9.43 13.46
CA LEU A 79 0.38 8.75 14.21
C LEU A 79 -0.60 8.04 13.28
N LEU A 80 -1.02 8.70 12.20
CA LEU A 80 -1.95 8.14 11.22
C LEU A 80 -1.34 6.97 10.46
N GLY A 81 -0.10 7.10 9.97
CA GLY A 81 0.55 6.03 9.22
C GLY A 81 0.80 4.80 10.07
N ASN A 82 1.26 4.97 11.31
CA ASN A 82 1.40 3.88 12.26
C ASN A 82 0.05 3.26 12.65
N GLY A 83 -0.99 4.06 12.83
CA GLY A 83 -2.35 3.56 13.10
C GLY A 83 -2.88 2.69 11.97
N LEU A 84 -2.70 3.12 10.71
CA LEU A 84 -3.06 2.34 9.53
C LEU A 84 -2.27 1.03 9.41
N ASN A 85 -0.97 1.05 9.71
CA ASN A 85 -0.15 -0.15 9.72
C ASN A 85 -0.63 -1.16 10.76
N VAL A 86 -0.87 -0.71 12.00
CA VAL A 86 -1.37 -1.57 13.08
C VAL A 86 -2.73 -2.16 12.70
N LEU A 87 -3.64 -1.34 12.18
CA LEU A 87 -4.94 -1.79 11.72
C LEU A 87 -4.81 -2.83 10.59
N GLY A 88 -3.92 -2.58 9.62
CA GLY A 88 -3.67 -3.52 8.53
C GLY A 88 -3.15 -4.87 9.01
N VAL A 89 -2.21 -4.88 9.96
CA VAL A 89 -1.71 -6.12 10.59
C VAL A 89 -2.83 -6.86 11.33
N VAL A 90 -3.66 -6.14 12.08
CA VAL A 90 -4.82 -6.74 12.78
C VAL A 90 -5.81 -7.35 11.79
N VAL A 91 -6.13 -6.66 10.69
CA VAL A 91 -7.02 -7.18 9.65
C VAL A 91 -6.47 -8.46 9.02
N ILE A 92 -5.16 -8.51 8.71
CA ILE A 92 -4.52 -9.72 8.19
C ILE A 92 -4.61 -10.87 9.21
N ALA A 93 -4.31 -10.60 10.48
CA ALA A 93 -4.37 -11.61 11.53
C ALA A 93 -5.80 -12.17 11.71
N VAL A 94 -6.82 -11.31 11.68
CA VAL A 94 -8.23 -11.73 11.71
C VAL A 94 -8.57 -12.55 10.47
N GLY A 95 -8.09 -12.16 9.29
CA GLY A 95 -8.27 -12.91 8.06
C GLY A 95 -7.79 -14.36 8.18
N PHE A 96 -6.58 -14.56 8.72
CA PHE A 96 -6.03 -15.90 8.96
C PHE A 96 -6.73 -16.68 10.07
N TYR A 97 -7.32 -16.00 11.06
CA TYR A 97 -8.04 -16.66 12.15
C TYR A 97 -9.44 -17.13 11.73
N VAL A 98 -10.12 -16.37 10.86
CA VAL A 98 -11.52 -16.61 10.47
C VAL A 98 -11.67 -17.35 9.15
N GLY A 99 -10.70 -17.19 8.22
CA GLY A 99 -10.73 -17.81 6.90
C GLY A 99 -10.02 -19.15 6.84
#